data_AF-A0A8S4FT31-F1
#
_entry.id   AF-A0A8S4FT31-F1
#
_cell.length_a   1.000
_cell.length_b   1.000
_cell.length_c   1.000
_cell.angle_alpha   90.00
_cell.angle_beta   90.00
_cell.angle_gamma   90.00
#
_symmetry.space_group_name_H-M   'P 1'
#
loop_
_entity.id
_entity.type
_entity.pdbx_description
1 polymer ?
#
loop_
_entity_poly.entity_id
_entity_poly.type
_entity_poly.pdbx_seq_one_letter_code
_entity_poly.pdbx_strand_id
1 'polypeptide(L)'
;MQRAAKETVYALLEHTVNERLGSNAARIFRLIRDKKYIEEEDIRKHAMVPNKECKELTYKLMEHHFISVQPMRKAASGGGLVKAIYLYYINLHETAHTARELCYRACHNGLRRAAAARRAHARLLDKQRRVRSVVHSMRVREDPQQHIARVEETITPPERQLIQSVEKQLKQLSTAEIELDKALFILHWYFMYKDN
;
A
#
# COMPACT_ATOMS: atom_id res chain seq x y z
N MET A 1 -18.36 5.44 17.38
CA MET A 1 -17.87 5.32 15.99
C MET A 1 -16.46 5.88 15.81
N GLN A 2 -16.16 7.10 16.29
CA GLN A 2 -14.80 7.71 16.22
C GLN A 2 -13.66 6.83 16.74
N ARG A 3 -13.85 6.15 17.89
CA ARG A 3 -12.84 5.24 18.43
C ARG A 3 -12.56 4.07 17.48
N ALA A 4 -13.60 3.44 16.94
CA ALA A 4 -13.44 2.35 15.98
C ALA A 4 -12.66 2.81 14.73
N ALA A 5 -13.00 3.97 14.17
CA ALA A 5 -12.27 4.53 13.03
C ALA A 5 -10.78 4.75 13.32
N LYS A 6 -10.43 5.27 14.51
CA LYS A 6 -9.03 5.43 14.93
C LYS A 6 -8.30 4.08 15.01
N GLU A 7 -8.90 3.07 15.65
CA GLU A 7 -8.29 1.74 15.76
C GLU A 7 -8.10 1.09 14.39
N THR A 8 -9.08 1.22 13.48
CA THR A 8 -8.96 0.69 12.12
C THR A 8 -7.83 1.38 11.33
N VAL A 9 -7.66 2.70 11.48
CA VAL A 9 -6.52 3.40 10.87
C VAL A 9 -5.20 2.96 11.49
N TYR A 10 -5.11 2.78 12.80
CA TYR A 10 -3.89 2.25 13.42
C TYR A 10 -3.53 0.87 12.89
N ALA A 11 -4.51 -0.03 12.72
CA ALA A 11 -4.28 -1.34 12.14
C ALA A 11 -3.80 -1.25 10.68
N LEU A 12 -4.39 -0.35 9.88
CA LEU A 12 -3.97 -0.09 8.50
C LEU A 12 -2.53 0.44 8.44
N LEU A 13 -2.19 1.39 9.30
CA LEU A 13 -0.84 1.98 9.37
C LEU A 13 0.19 0.95 9.82
N GLU A 14 -0.13 0.15 10.84
CA GLU A 14 0.72 -0.93 11.31
C GLU A 14 1.01 -1.94 10.20
N HIS A 15 -0.03 -2.34 9.45
CA HIS A 15 0.14 -3.24 8.30
C HIS A 15 0.98 -2.59 7.20
N THR A 16 0.76 -1.31 6.90
CA THR A 16 1.55 -0.55 5.93
C THR A 16 3.03 -0.49 6.32
N VAL A 17 3.32 -0.27 7.61
CA VAL A 17 4.69 -0.28 8.14
C VAL A 17 5.29 -1.68 8.04
N ASN A 18 4.53 -2.74 8.36
CA ASN A 18 4.99 -4.12 8.27
C ASN A 18 5.40 -4.51 6.84
N GLU A 19 4.55 -4.21 5.86
CA GLU A 19 4.82 -4.55 4.46
C GLU A 19 5.99 -3.76 3.86
N ARG A 20 6.22 -2.52 4.32
CA ARG A 20 7.25 -1.64 3.75
C ARG A 20 8.61 -1.71 4.45
N LEU A 21 8.60 -1.82 5.78
CA LEU A 21 9.78 -1.70 6.64
C LEU A 21 10.06 -2.97 7.46
N GLY A 22 9.16 -3.96 7.39
CA GLY A 22 9.30 -5.24 8.06
C GLY A 22 8.71 -5.28 9.47
N SER A 23 8.72 -6.48 10.05
CA SER A 23 8.08 -6.78 11.34
C SER A 23 8.73 -6.08 12.54
N ASN A 24 10.05 -5.86 12.50
CA ASN A 24 10.77 -5.13 13.55
C ASN A 24 10.36 -3.64 13.58
N ALA A 25 10.15 -3.01 12.42
CA ALA A 25 9.63 -1.64 12.36
C ALA A 25 8.19 -1.55 12.88
N ALA A 26 7.33 -2.51 12.48
CA ALA A 26 5.96 -2.58 12.98
C ALA A 26 5.91 -2.77 14.50
N ARG A 27 6.86 -3.53 15.07
CA ARG A 27 7.02 -3.67 16.53
C ARG A 27 7.36 -2.32 17.20
N ILE A 28 8.31 -1.56 16.65
CA ILE A 28 8.67 -0.23 17.17
C ILE A 28 7.47 0.73 17.05
N PHE A 29 6.76 0.70 15.94
CA PHE A 29 5.55 1.53 15.73
C PHE A 29 4.46 1.23 16.78
N ARG A 30 4.17 -0.06 17.06
CA ARG A 30 3.25 -0.45 18.13
C ARG A 30 3.72 0.02 19.51
N LEU A 31 5.01 -0.12 19.82
CA LEU A 31 5.58 0.32 21.09
C LEU A 31 5.37 1.82 21.31
N ILE A 32 5.61 2.65 20.29
CA ILE A 32 5.40 4.10 20.34
C ILE A 32 3.91 4.42 20.52
N ARG A 33 3.02 3.71 19.82
CA ARG A 33 1.56 3.86 19.97
C ARG A 33 1.11 3.63 21.41
N ASP A 34 1.57 2.55 22.02
CA ASP A 34 1.12 2.12 23.35
C ASP A 34 1.65 3.06 24.46
N LYS A 35 2.87 3.59 24.32
CA LYS A 35 3.48 4.52 25.29
C LYS A 35 3.10 5.99 25.06
N LYS A 36 2.49 6.33 23.92
CA LYS A 36 2.15 7.69 23.43
C LYS A 36 3.36 8.56 23.15
N TYR A 37 4.23 8.75 24.14
CA TYR A 37 5.49 9.48 24.04
C TYR A 37 6.59 8.61 24.64
N ILE A 38 7.68 8.40 23.89
CA ILE A 38 8.78 7.54 24.32
C ILE A 38 10.13 8.11 23.89
N GLU A 39 11.14 8.00 24.75
CA GLU A 39 12.53 8.38 24.45
C GLU A 39 13.25 7.29 23.65
N GLU A 40 14.30 7.66 22.89
CA GLU A 40 15.09 6.69 22.11
C GLU A 40 15.64 5.55 22.98
N GLU A 41 16.07 5.85 24.21
CA GLU A 41 16.61 4.85 25.12
C GLU A 41 15.57 3.80 25.50
N ASP A 42 14.33 4.22 25.71
CA ASP A 42 13.24 3.33 26.10
C ASP A 42 12.73 2.53 24.91
N ILE A 43 12.77 3.08 23.69
CA ILE A 43 12.52 2.28 22.47
C ILE A 43 13.53 1.13 22.40
N ARG A 44 14.83 1.40 22.58
CA ARG A 44 15.87 0.36 22.54
C ARG A 44 15.67 -0.71 23.61
N LYS A 45 15.32 -0.31 24.84
CA LYS A 45 15.10 -1.24 25.96
C LYS A 45 13.90 -2.16 25.75
N HIS A 46 12.79 -1.65 25.21
CA HIS A 46 11.53 -2.38 25.14
C HIS A 46 11.25 -3.05 23.77
N ALA A 47 11.93 -2.63 22.70
CA ALA A 47 11.67 -3.17 21.36
C ALA A 47 12.16 -4.62 21.17
N MET A 48 13.07 -5.12 22.02
CA MET A 48 13.74 -6.42 21.83
C MET A 48 14.35 -6.59 20.43
N VAL A 49 14.89 -5.49 19.88
CA VAL A 49 15.58 -5.41 18.58
C VAL A 49 17.01 -4.94 18.86
N PRO A 50 18.04 -5.42 18.14
CA PRO A 50 19.41 -4.96 18.31
C PRO A 50 19.52 -3.42 18.26
N ASN A 51 20.35 -2.84 19.14
CA ASN A 51 20.43 -1.38 19.31
C ASN A 51 20.71 -0.62 18.01
N LYS A 52 21.59 -1.15 17.16
CA LYS A 52 21.93 -0.54 15.87
C LYS A 52 20.71 -0.53 14.93
N GLU A 53 20.06 -1.67 14.78
CA GLU A 53 18.89 -1.83 13.93
C GLU A 53 17.70 -1.00 14.44
N CYS A 54 17.49 -0.96 15.76
CA CYS A 54 16.42 -0.17 16.38
C CYS A 54 16.55 1.33 16.04
N LYS A 55 17.78 1.86 16.11
CA LYS A 55 18.05 3.25 15.74
C LYS A 55 17.82 3.51 14.25
N GLU A 56 18.30 2.62 13.38
CA GLU A 56 18.08 2.72 11.93
C GLU A 56 16.60 2.67 11.56
N LEU A 57 15.83 1.75 12.13
CA LEU A 57 14.39 1.63 11.87
C LEU A 57 13.59 2.81 12.41
N THR A 58 13.98 3.35 13.57
CA THR A 58 13.34 4.55 14.14
C THR A 58 13.52 5.75 13.22
N TYR A 59 14.73 5.94 12.65
CA TYR A 59 14.94 7.01 11.67
C TYR A 59 14.19 6.77 10.36
N LYS A 60 14.13 5.53 9.85
CA LYS A 60 13.33 5.21 8.66
C LYS A 60 11.83 5.50 8.88
N LEU A 61 11.30 5.18 10.06
CA LEU A 61 9.91 5.51 10.41
C LEU A 61 9.67 7.02 10.41
N MET A 62 10.65 7.80 10.86
CA MET A 62 10.57 9.27 10.88
C MET A 62 10.70 9.86 9.47
N GLU A 63 11.63 9.35 8.65
CA GLU A 63 11.83 9.74 7.25
C GLU A 63 10.56 9.50 6.40
N HIS A 64 9.86 8.39 6.66
CA HIS A 64 8.59 8.08 6.00
C HIS A 64 7.37 8.75 6.65
N HIS A 65 7.55 9.64 7.63
CA HIS A 65 6.49 10.36 8.34
C HIS A 65 5.45 9.45 9.03
N PHE A 66 5.88 8.26 9.47
CA PHE A 66 5.06 7.38 10.32
C PHE A 66 5.14 7.74 11.80
N ILE A 67 6.24 8.37 12.22
CA ILE A 67 6.43 8.87 13.59
C ILE A 67 6.95 10.31 13.53
N SER A 68 6.63 11.08 14.56
CA SER A 68 7.08 12.46 14.74
C SER A 68 7.92 12.57 16.00
N VAL A 69 8.79 13.58 16.05
CA VAL A 69 9.64 13.87 17.20
C VAL A 69 9.28 15.24 17.78
N GLN A 70 9.15 15.31 19.10
CA GLN A 70 8.92 16.54 19.82
C GLN A 70 10.11 16.83 20.75
N PRO A 71 10.85 17.93 20.56
CA PRO A 71 11.86 18.34 21.50
C PRO A 71 11.18 18.89 22.77
N MET A 72 11.56 18.37 23.92
CA MET A 72 11.17 18.87 25.24
C MET A 72 12.40 19.39 25.99
N ARG A 73 12.22 20.50 26.69
CA ARG A 73 13.21 21.02 27.63
C ARG A 73 12.87 20.47 29.02
N LYS A 74 13.79 19.77 29.67
CA LYS A 74 13.63 19.46 31.10
C LYS A 74 13.66 20.76 31.91
N ALA A 75 12.82 20.86 32.93
CA ALA A 75 12.93 21.93 33.91
C ALA A 75 14.33 21.86 34.54
N ALA A 76 15.01 23.01 34.63
CA ALA A 76 16.36 23.07 35.17
C ALA A 76 16.35 22.75 36.67
N SER A 77 16.63 21.50 37.05
CA SER A 77 16.98 21.18 38.43
C SER A 77 18.49 21.37 38.60
N GLY A 78 18.89 22.56 39.04
CA GLY A 78 20.26 22.87 39.43
C GLY A 78 21.19 23.29 38.28
N GLY A 79 21.20 24.58 37.95
CA GLY A 79 22.34 25.35 37.42
C GLY A 79 23.04 24.94 36.11
N GLY A 80 22.74 23.77 35.54
CA GLY A 80 23.41 23.23 34.36
C GLY A 80 22.72 23.56 33.02
N LEU A 81 23.47 23.39 31.93
CA LEU A 81 22.95 23.47 30.55
C LEU A 81 21.79 22.47 30.37
N VAL A 82 20.61 22.99 30.03
CA VAL A 82 19.40 22.18 29.82
C VAL A 82 19.57 21.32 28.58
N LYS A 83 19.85 20.02 28.76
CA LYS A 83 19.88 19.04 27.67
C LYS A 83 18.44 18.83 27.15
N ALA A 84 18.23 19.06 25.86
CA ALA A 84 16.95 18.77 25.20
C ALA A 84 16.72 17.25 25.13
N ILE A 85 15.47 16.83 25.38
CA ILE A 85 15.02 15.44 25.25
C ILE A 85 14.13 15.35 24.04
N TYR A 86 14.29 14.28 23.27
CA TYR A 86 13.49 14.01 22.08
C TYR A 86 12.50 12.89 22.38
N LEU A 87 11.21 13.23 22.35
CA LEU A 87 10.13 12.26 22.51
C LEU A 87 9.55 11.90 21.15
N TYR A 88 9.55 10.60 20.85
CA TYR A 88 8.90 10.05 19.68
C TYR A 88 7.43 9.76 19.99
N TYR A 89 6.57 10.12 19.05
CA TYR A 89 5.13 9.92 19.14
C TYR A 89 4.52 9.71 17.76
N ILE A 90 3.28 9.23 17.71
CA ILE A 90 2.53 9.06 16.45
C ILE A 90 1.44 10.13 16.39
N ASN A 91 1.60 11.10 15.49
CA ASN A 91 0.53 12.00 15.13
C ASN A 91 -0.40 11.31 14.12
N LEU A 92 -1.45 10.65 14.62
CA LEU A 92 -2.39 9.89 13.79
C LEU A 92 -2.93 10.70 12.61
N HIS A 93 -3.14 12.02 12.77
CA HIS A 93 -3.66 12.86 11.71
C HIS A 93 -2.67 13.01 10.55
N GLU A 94 -1.44 13.40 10.86
CA GLU A 94 -0.37 13.56 9.86
C GLU A 94 -0.06 12.21 9.21
N THR A 95 0.07 11.15 10.01
CA THR A 95 0.37 9.82 9.50
C THR A 95 -0.76 9.28 8.61
N ALA A 96 -2.03 9.54 8.94
CA ALA A 96 -3.16 9.18 8.08
C ALA A 96 -3.15 9.97 6.76
N HIS A 97 -2.77 11.25 6.77
CA HIS A 97 -2.58 12.03 5.56
C HIS A 97 -1.46 11.46 4.68
N THR A 98 -0.33 11.10 5.28
CA THR A 98 0.78 10.44 4.58
C THR A 98 0.33 9.13 3.95
N ALA A 99 -0.40 8.29 4.69
CA ALA A 99 -0.93 7.04 4.16
C ALA A 99 -1.90 7.27 2.97
N ARG A 100 -2.75 8.29 3.07
CA ARG A 100 -3.67 8.66 1.98
C ARG A 100 -2.93 9.11 0.72
N GLU A 101 -1.91 9.94 0.88
CA GLU A 101 -1.06 10.38 -0.24
C GLU A 101 -0.33 9.20 -0.89
N LEU A 102 0.16 8.25 -0.08
CA LEU A 102 0.75 7.01 -0.59
C LEU A 102 -0.24 6.20 -1.42
N CYS A 103 -1.48 6.05 -0.96
CA CYS A 103 -2.54 5.37 -1.70
C CYS A 103 -2.84 6.05 -3.04
N TYR A 104 -2.94 7.39 -3.08
CA TYR A 104 -3.19 8.12 -4.34
C TYR A 104 -2.05 7.95 -5.34
N ARG A 105 -0.80 8.05 -4.89
CA ARG A 105 0.38 7.81 -5.74
C ARG A 105 0.41 6.38 -6.26
N ALA A 106 0.14 5.39 -5.40
CA ALA A 106 0.09 3.99 -5.78
C ALA A 106 -1.00 3.72 -6.82
N CYS A 107 -2.20 4.27 -6.62
CA CYS A 107 -3.32 4.16 -7.56
C CYS A 107 -2.97 4.80 -8.92
N HIS A 108 -2.44 6.03 -8.91
CA HIS A 108 -2.00 6.71 -10.13
C HIS A 108 -0.96 5.90 -10.91
N ASN A 109 0.04 5.36 -10.22
CA ASN A 109 1.08 4.53 -10.83
C ASN A 109 0.51 3.21 -11.38
N GLY A 110 -0.41 2.56 -10.66
CA GLY A 110 -1.10 1.36 -11.10
C GLY A 110 -1.91 1.57 -12.37
N LEU A 111 -2.72 2.64 -12.40
CA LEU A 111 -3.52 3.03 -13.57
C LEU A 111 -2.63 3.36 -14.78
N ARG A 112 -1.55 4.11 -14.58
CA ARG A 112 -0.59 4.43 -15.65
C ARG A 112 0.08 3.18 -16.20
N ARG A 113 0.48 2.25 -15.34
CA ARG A 113 1.10 0.98 -15.75
C ARG A 113 0.11 0.12 -16.54
N ALA A 114 -1.13 0.01 -16.08
CA ALA A 114 -2.19 -0.73 -16.76
C ALA A 114 -2.51 -0.12 -18.13
N ALA A 115 -2.61 1.21 -18.22
CA ALA A 115 -2.84 1.90 -19.49
C ALA A 115 -1.67 1.70 -20.47
N ALA A 116 -0.42 1.77 -19.99
CA ALA A 116 0.76 1.52 -20.80
C ALA A 116 0.77 0.08 -21.35
N ALA A 117 0.49 -0.92 -20.51
CA ALA A 117 0.41 -2.32 -20.92
C ALA A 117 -0.70 -2.54 -21.97
N ARG A 118 -1.89 -1.95 -21.76
CA ARG A 118 -2.99 -2.01 -22.74
C ARG A 118 -2.61 -1.38 -24.08
N ARG A 119 -1.93 -0.24 -24.07
CA ARG A 119 -1.48 0.44 -25.30
C ARG A 119 -0.42 -0.37 -26.04
N ALA A 120 0.58 -0.89 -25.33
CA ALA A 120 1.64 -1.70 -25.91
C ALA A 120 1.11 -2.95 -26.61
N HIS A 121 0.04 -3.55 -26.10
CA HIS A 121 -0.56 -4.78 -26.62
C HIS A 121 -1.94 -4.56 -27.28
N ALA A 122 -2.30 -3.33 -27.65
CA ALA A 122 -3.65 -3.00 -28.13
C ALA A 122 -4.06 -3.84 -29.34
N ARG A 123 -3.18 -3.94 -30.35
CA ARG A 123 -3.44 -4.72 -31.59
C ARG A 123 -3.71 -6.19 -31.30
N LEU A 124 -2.93 -6.77 -30.38
CA LEU A 124 -3.05 -8.19 -30.03
C LEU A 124 -4.32 -8.46 -29.22
N LEU A 125 -4.64 -7.58 -28.27
CA LEU A 125 -5.88 -7.65 -27.49
C LEU A 125 -7.11 -7.43 -28.37
N ASP A 126 -7.05 -6.54 -29.36
CA ASP A 126 -8.12 -6.34 -30.34
C ASP A 126 -8.31 -7.56 -31.25
N LYS A 127 -7.21 -8.16 -31.72
CA LYS A 127 -7.24 -9.44 -32.47
C LYS A 127 -7.92 -10.52 -31.64
N GLN A 128 -7.53 -10.68 -30.37
CA GLN A 128 -8.13 -11.64 -29.45
C GLN A 128 -9.63 -11.38 -29.21
N ARG A 129 -10.03 -10.11 -29.03
CA ARG A 129 -11.44 -9.72 -28.88
C ARG A 129 -12.27 -10.10 -30.10
N ARG A 130 -11.77 -9.83 -31.31
CA ARG A 130 -12.44 -10.19 -32.57
C ARG A 130 -12.60 -11.70 -32.70
N VAL A 131 -11.53 -12.47 -32.45
CA VAL A 131 -11.56 -13.93 -32.48
C VAL A 131 -12.59 -14.48 -31.48
N ARG A 132 -12.58 -13.99 -30.22
CA ARG A 132 -13.58 -14.38 -29.21
C ARG A 132 -15.01 -14.09 -29.66
N SER A 133 -15.26 -12.95 -30.30
CA SER A 133 -16.60 -12.58 -30.80
C SER A 133 -17.08 -13.47 -31.94
N VAL A 134 -16.20 -13.79 -32.89
CA VAL A 134 -16.52 -14.70 -34.01
C VAL A 134 -16.77 -16.11 -33.49
N VAL A 135 -15.90 -16.63 -32.61
CA VAL A 135 -16.07 -17.95 -31.98
C VAL A 135 -17.38 -18.02 -31.21
N HIS A 136 -17.74 -16.98 -30.46
CA HIS A 136 -19.01 -16.93 -29.75
C HIS A 136 -20.20 -17.01 -30.73
N SER A 137 -20.16 -16.24 -31.83
CA SER A 137 -21.21 -16.24 -32.84
C SER A 137 -21.37 -17.60 -33.54
N MET A 138 -20.26 -18.28 -33.81
CA MET A 138 -20.24 -19.62 -34.40
C MET A 138 -20.79 -20.68 -33.45
N ARG A 139 -20.49 -20.58 -32.14
CA ARG A 139 -21.04 -21.47 -31.11
C ARG A 139 -22.55 -21.32 -30.97
N VAL A 140 -23.09 -20.11 -31.10
CA VAL A 140 -24.54 -19.86 -31.07
C VAL A 140 -25.26 -20.43 -32.29
N ARG A 141 -24.58 -20.47 -33.45
CA ARG A 141 -25.11 -21.05 -34.70
C ARG A 141 -24.94 -22.57 -34.79
N GLU A 142 -24.32 -23.18 -33.78
CA GLU A 142 -23.98 -24.61 -33.75
C GLU A 142 -23.10 -25.03 -34.95
N ASP A 143 -22.21 -24.14 -35.39
CA ASP A 143 -21.29 -24.43 -36.48
C ASP A 143 -20.36 -25.61 -36.14
N PRO A 144 -19.94 -26.43 -37.13
CA PRO A 144 -19.06 -27.57 -36.87
C PRO A 144 -17.78 -27.18 -36.14
N GLN A 145 -17.38 -28.01 -35.16
CA GLN A 145 -16.22 -27.75 -34.29
C GLN A 145 -14.90 -27.53 -35.07
N GLN A 146 -14.76 -28.12 -36.26
CA GLN A 146 -13.61 -27.92 -37.14
C GLN A 146 -13.48 -26.47 -37.62
N HIS A 147 -14.59 -25.77 -37.89
CA HIS A 147 -14.58 -24.36 -38.29
C HIS A 147 -14.21 -23.45 -37.11
N ILE A 148 -14.68 -23.77 -35.91
CA ILE A 148 -14.32 -23.06 -34.69
C ILE A 148 -12.82 -23.19 -34.40
N ALA A 149 -12.26 -24.40 -34.50
CA ALA A 149 -10.85 -24.66 -34.29
C ALA A 149 -9.95 -23.83 -35.25
N ARG A 150 -10.31 -23.76 -36.53
CA ARG A 150 -9.58 -22.94 -37.52
C ARG A 150 -9.55 -21.46 -37.15
N VAL A 151 -10.64 -20.92 -36.61
CA VAL A 151 -10.68 -19.52 -36.16
C VAL A 151 -9.83 -19.33 -34.89
N GLU A 152 -9.82 -20.29 -33.97
CA GLU A 152 -8.97 -20.25 -32.77
C GLU A 152 -7.46 -20.36 -33.08
N GLU A 153 -7.09 -21.05 -34.17
CA GLU A 153 -5.73 -21.18 -34.68
C GLU A 153 -5.17 -19.88 -35.29
N THR A 154 -6.02 -18.90 -35.60
CA THR A 154 -5.57 -17.58 -36.07
C THR A 154 -4.71 -16.82 -35.05
N ILE A 155 -4.83 -17.19 -33.77
CA ILE A 155 -3.95 -16.74 -32.69
C ILE A 155 -2.84 -17.79 -32.52
N THR A 156 -1.62 -17.38 -32.81
CA THR A 156 -0.48 -18.30 -32.74
C THR A 156 -0.16 -18.68 -31.29
N PRO A 157 0.47 -19.85 -31.03
CA PRO A 157 0.89 -20.25 -29.68
C PRO A 157 1.71 -19.18 -28.91
N PRO A 158 2.70 -18.48 -29.49
CA PRO A 158 3.44 -17.42 -28.78
C PRO A 158 2.55 -16.20 -28.48
N GLU A 159 1.65 -15.82 -29.40
CA GLU A 159 0.67 -14.76 -29.15
C GLU A 159 -0.24 -15.11 -27.97
N ARG A 160 -0.67 -16.37 -27.86
CA ARG A 160 -1.52 -16.85 -26.77
C ARG A 160 -0.80 -16.77 -25.42
N GLN A 161 0.48 -17.14 -25.36
CA GLN A 161 1.29 -17.01 -24.14
C GLN A 161 1.46 -15.53 -23.73
N LEU A 162 1.73 -14.65 -24.69
CA LEU A 162 1.87 -13.22 -24.44
C LEU A 162 0.57 -12.61 -23.91
N ILE A 163 -0.56 -12.94 -24.52
CA ILE A 163 -1.90 -12.54 -24.07
C ILE A 163 -2.13 -12.97 -22.62
N GLN A 164 -1.87 -14.23 -22.28
CA GLN A 164 -2.07 -14.75 -20.93
C GLN A 164 -1.22 -13.99 -19.90
N SER A 165 0.03 -13.67 -20.25
CA SER A 165 0.92 -12.88 -19.39
C SER A 165 0.36 -11.47 -19.16
N VAL A 166 -0.08 -10.79 -20.22
CA VAL A 166 -0.65 -9.44 -20.14
C VAL A 166 -1.98 -9.43 -19.37
N GLU A 167 -2.88 -10.39 -19.63
CA GLU A 167 -4.14 -10.55 -18.89
C GLU A 167 -3.86 -10.78 -17.40
N LYS A 168 -2.87 -11.63 -17.05
CA LYS A 168 -2.45 -11.85 -15.65
C LYS A 168 -1.94 -10.58 -15.00
N GLN A 169 -1.07 -9.82 -15.67
CA GLN A 169 -0.55 -8.55 -15.17
C GLN A 169 -1.67 -7.51 -14.96
N LEU A 170 -2.57 -7.36 -15.92
CA LEU A 170 -3.71 -6.43 -15.80
C LEU A 170 -4.66 -6.84 -14.67
N LYS A 171 -4.90 -8.14 -14.48
CA LYS A 171 -5.70 -8.65 -13.37
C LYS A 171 -5.06 -8.34 -12.02
N GLN A 172 -3.75 -8.57 -11.88
CA GLN A 172 -3.01 -8.22 -10.66
C GLN A 172 -3.10 -6.72 -10.33
N LEU A 173 -2.93 -5.85 -11.33
CA LEU A 173 -3.07 -4.40 -11.15
C LEU A 173 -4.50 -4.01 -10.74
N SER A 174 -5.51 -4.64 -11.33
CA SER A 174 -6.91 -4.39 -10.97
C SER A 174 -7.25 -4.86 -9.56
N THR A 175 -6.72 -6.01 -9.12
CA THR A 175 -6.88 -6.46 -7.73
C THR A 175 -6.20 -5.48 -6.76
N ALA A 176 -4.99 -5.01 -7.08
CA ALA A 176 -4.30 -4.02 -6.27
C ALA A 176 -5.07 -2.69 -6.16
N GLU A 177 -5.73 -2.25 -7.24
CA GLU A 177 -6.59 -1.06 -7.24
C GLU A 177 -7.76 -1.21 -6.25
N ILE A 178 -8.42 -2.37 -6.24
CA ILE A 178 -9.52 -2.67 -5.31
C ILE A 178 -9.04 -2.68 -3.85
N GLU A 179 -7.87 -3.27 -3.57
CA GLU A 179 -7.33 -3.27 -2.20
C GLU A 179 -6.92 -1.85 -1.74
N LEU A 180 -6.37 -1.02 -2.65
CA LEU A 180 -6.07 0.38 -2.37
C LEU A 180 -7.35 1.19 -2.08
N ASP A 181 -8.44 0.91 -2.78
CA ASP A 181 -9.73 1.56 -2.55
C ASP A 181 -10.28 1.26 -1.14
N LYS A 182 -10.17 0.01 -0.67
CA LYS A 182 -10.53 -0.35 0.72
C LYS A 182 -9.70 0.43 1.74
N ALA A 183 -8.40 0.57 1.51
CA ALA A 183 -7.52 1.36 2.38
C ALA A 183 -7.91 2.85 2.37
N LEU A 184 -8.19 3.40 1.19
CA LEU A 184 -8.67 4.78 1.05
C LEU A 184 -10.01 4.97 1.75
N PHE A 185 -10.94 4.03 1.68
CA PHE A 185 -12.22 4.10 2.38
C PHE A 185 -12.02 4.24 3.90
N ILE A 186 -11.16 3.44 4.50
CA ILE A 186 -10.83 3.52 5.94
C ILE A 186 -10.27 4.90 6.29
N LEU A 187 -9.37 5.43 5.47
CA LEU A 187 -8.76 6.74 5.69
C LEU A 187 -9.78 7.88 5.55
N HIS A 188 -10.62 7.87 4.50
CA HIS A 188 -11.69 8.84 4.32
C HIS A 188 -12.70 8.77 5.48
N TRP A 189 -13.06 7.56 5.90
CA TRP A 189 -13.93 7.34 7.03
C TRP A 189 -13.36 8.00 8.30
N TYR A 190 -12.07 7.86 8.58
CA TYR A 190 -11.44 8.55 9.71
C TYR A 190 -11.51 10.08 9.61
N PHE A 191 -11.24 10.67 8.44
CA PHE A 191 -11.29 12.12 8.28
C PHE A 191 -12.70 12.68 8.43
N MET A 192 -13.72 12.00 7.90
CA MET A 192 -15.12 12.44 7.97
C MET A 192 -15.64 12.62 9.41
N TYR A 193 -15.14 11.84 10.38
CA TYR A 193 -15.61 11.91 11.77
C TYR A 193 -14.75 12.78 12.68
N LYS A 194 -13.66 13.37 12.17
CA LYS A 194 -12.74 14.20 12.95
C LYS A 194 -13.06 15.70 12.84
N ASP A 195 -13.73 16.12 11.77
CA ASP A 195 -14.11 17.52 11.53
C ASP A 195 -15.42 17.94 12.27
N ASN A 196 -15.92 17.09 13.19
CA ASN A 196 -16.98 17.39 14.16
C ASN A 196 -16.45 17.17 15.58
#